data_AF-A0A167ZJV8-F1
#
_entry.id   AF-A0A167ZJV8-F1
#
_cell.length_a   1.000
_cell.length_b   1.000
_cell.length_c   1.000
_cell.angle_alpha   90.00
_cell.angle_beta   90.00
_cell.angle_gamma   90.00
#
_symmetry.space_group_name_H-M   'P 1'
#
loop_
_entity.id
_entity.type
_entity.pdbx_description
1 polymer ?
#
loop_
_entity_poly.entity_id
_entity_poly.type
_entity_poly.pdbx_seq_one_letter_code
_entity_poly.pdbx_strand_id
1 'polypeptide(L)'
;MPELSNPILKGAHAIFNNITRNVVLYSSDMIPIDHQGRIFSNELKEALGIPIEIKNFYEYTISLGSDYSRLKMLTIISACSDVEFLLKHFIENYYDITENKTKNFYQRLDDVNRNVFIKKGVDLNNEVFYKKIKLAFQVRHISIHNMGFIDEGFNQKTGLNLPINSKFEINNIFINESFDAIEELILFLDTL
;
A
#
# COMPACT_ATOMS: atom_id res chain seq x y z
N MET A 1 -0.58 14.81 18.12
CA MET A 1 -0.69 13.36 17.89
C MET A 1 -0.62 12.67 19.24
N PRO A 2 -1.40 11.61 19.49
CA PRO A 2 -1.31 10.82 20.72
C PRO A 2 0.12 10.30 20.89
N GLU A 3 0.65 10.37 22.10
CA GLU A 3 1.96 9.78 22.39
C GLU A 3 1.76 8.28 22.57
N LEU A 4 2.27 7.48 21.62
CA LEU A 4 2.27 6.03 21.75
C LEU A 4 3.01 5.62 23.02
N SER A 5 2.58 4.58 23.69
CA SER A 5 3.25 4.08 24.90
C SER A 5 4.17 2.90 24.58
N ASN A 6 3.78 2.05 23.64
CA ASN A 6 4.49 0.83 23.28
C ASN A 6 5.68 1.13 22.35
N PRO A 7 6.92 0.68 22.69
CA PRO A 7 8.12 0.96 21.89
C PRO A 7 8.10 0.29 20.51
N ILE A 8 7.48 -0.89 20.37
CA ILE A 8 7.30 -1.56 19.07
C ILE A 8 6.39 -0.72 18.18
N LEU A 9 5.28 -0.24 18.72
CA LEU A 9 4.33 0.59 17.98
C LEU A 9 4.95 1.95 17.62
N LYS A 10 5.73 2.57 18.51
CA LYS A 10 6.52 3.77 18.20
C LYS A 10 7.44 3.56 17.00
N GLY A 11 8.20 2.46 17.01
CA GLY A 11 9.11 2.12 15.91
C GLY A 11 8.38 1.91 14.59
N ALA A 12 7.31 1.11 14.60
CA ALA A 12 6.49 0.86 13.42
C ALA A 12 5.83 2.15 12.88
N HIS A 13 5.27 2.97 13.76
CA HIS A 13 4.69 4.27 13.41
C HIS A 13 5.72 5.21 12.77
N ALA A 14 6.95 5.25 13.30
CA ALA A 14 8.03 6.05 12.74
C ALA A 14 8.46 5.55 11.36
N ILE A 15 8.60 4.24 11.16
CA ILE A 15 8.94 3.64 9.85
C ILE A 15 7.84 3.96 8.83
N PHE A 16 6.58 3.69 9.19
CA PHE A 16 5.44 3.92 8.32
C PHE A 16 5.37 5.39 7.86
N ASN A 17 5.49 6.34 8.81
CA ASN A 17 5.43 7.76 8.48
C ASN A 17 6.67 8.24 7.70
N ASN A 18 7.87 7.92 8.18
CA ASN A 18 9.10 8.48 7.60
C ASN A 18 9.48 7.83 6.28
N ILE A 19 9.16 6.55 6.07
CA ILE A 19 9.55 5.82 4.86
C ILE A 19 8.37 5.71 3.91
N THR A 20 7.32 4.98 4.27
CA THR A 20 6.21 4.72 3.34
C THR A 20 5.43 5.99 3.01
N ARG A 21 5.01 6.76 4.02
CA ARG A 21 4.22 7.98 3.81
C ARG A 21 5.06 9.13 3.27
N ASN A 22 6.26 9.38 3.78
CA ASN A 22 7.04 10.55 3.38
C ASN A 22 7.99 10.31 2.19
N VAL A 23 8.55 9.11 2.02
CA VAL A 23 9.50 8.83 0.93
C VAL A 23 8.83 8.14 -0.24
N VAL A 24 8.11 7.04 0.00
CA VAL A 24 7.52 6.23 -1.09
C VAL A 24 6.38 6.96 -1.78
N LEU A 25 5.40 7.49 -1.03
CA LEU A 25 4.32 8.30 -1.63
C LEU A 25 4.86 9.54 -2.33
N TYR A 26 5.77 10.30 -1.69
CA TYR A 26 6.39 11.47 -2.32
C TYR A 26 7.04 11.11 -3.65
N SER A 27 7.82 10.03 -3.69
CA SER A 27 8.44 9.56 -4.93
C SER A 27 7.39 9.23 -5.99
N SER A 28 6.25 8.65 -5.60
CA SER A 28 5.20 8.27 -6.54
C SER A 28 4.54 9.45 -7.26
N ASP A 29 4.43 10.61 -6.58
CA ASP A 29 3.86 11.82 -7.17
C ASP A 29 4.93 12.71 -7.83
N MET A 30 6.14 12.77 -7.27
CA MET A 30 7.16 13.72 -7.71
C MET A 30 8.01 13.24 -8.86
N ILE A 31 8.22 11.93 -9.02
CA ILE A 31 8.97 11.40 -10.18
C ILE A 31 8.33 11.82 -11.51
N PRO A 32 7.00 11.66 -11.73
CA PRO A 32 6.36 12.16 -12.94
C PRO A 32 6.58 13.66 -13.18
N ILE A 33 6.48 14.47 -12.12
CA ILE A 33 6.63 15.94 -12.18
C ILE A 33 8.07 16.32 -12.53
N ASP A 34 9.04 15.72 -11.85
CA ASP A 34 10.47 15.91 -12.11
C ASP A 34 10.80 15.52 -13.56
N HIS A 35 10.28 14.39 -14.04
CA HIS A 35 10.47 13.94 -15.41
C HIS A 35 9.85 14.89 -16.45
N GLN A 36 8.76 15.58 -16.13
CA GLN A 36 8.19 16.62 -16.99
C GLN A 36 9.08 17.86 -17.07
N GLY A 37 9.79 18.20 -15.99
CA GLY A 37 10.73 19.32 -15.93
C GLY A 37 12.06 19.08 -16.64
N ARG A 38 12.43 17.81 -16.88
CA ARG A 38 13.66 17.43 -17.59
C ARG A 38 13.48 17.53 -19.11
N ILE A 39 13.66 18.72 -19.65
CA ILE A 39 13.55 19.02 -21.09
C ILE A 39 14.79 18.52 -21.84
N PHE A 40 14.59 17.89 -23.00
CA PHE A 40 15.70 17.50 -23.88
C PHE A 40 16.08 18.60 -24.85
N SER A 41 17.38 18.86 -24.98
CA SER A 41 17.91 19.69 -26.06
C SER A 41 17.86 18.95 -27.40
N ASN A 42 17.91 19.68 -28.51
CA ASN A 42 17.90 19.08 -29.84
C ASN A 42 19.15 18.22 -30.08
N GLU A 43 20.32 18.65 -29.59
CA GLU A 43 21.56 17.90 -29.72
C GLU A 43 21.46 16.55 -28.98
N LEU A 44 20.87 16.54 -27.78
CA LEU A 44 20.66 15.32 -27.01
C LEU A 44 19.68 14.39 -27.72
N LYS A 45 18.61 14.93 -28.31
CA LYS A 45 17.65 14.13 -29.08
C LYS A 45 18.30 13.48 -30.28
N GLU A 46 19.09 14.23 -31.04
CA GLU A 46 19.82 13.72 -32.20
C GLU A 46 20.82 12.63 -31.79
N ALA A 47 21.62 12.88 -30.74
CA ALA A 47 22.63 11.95 -30.26
C ALA A 47 22.03 10.62 -29.74
N LEU A 48 20.85 10.66 -29.12
CA LEU A 48 20.19 9.49 -28.54
C LEU A 48 19.11 8.87 -29.45
N GLY A 49 18.89 9.43 -30.65
CA GLY A 49 17.83 8.98 -31.55
C GLY A 49 16.42 9.15 -30.97
N ILE A 50 16.22 10.15 -30.11
CA ILE A 50 14.91 10.46 -29.53
C ILE A 50 14.07 11.21 -30.58
N PRO A 51 12.82 10.78 -30.85
CA PRO A 51 11.93 11.46 -31.77
C PRO A 51 11.75 12.95 -31.44
N ILE A 52 11.65 13.79 -32.48
CA ILE A 52 11.64 15.25 -32.34
C ILE A 52 10.44 15.75 -31.52
N GLU A 53 9.32 15.02 -31.59
CA GLU A 53 8.06 15.28 -30.89
C GLU A 53 8.15 15.07 -29.37
N ILE A 54 9.10 14.25 -28.88
CA ILE A 54 9.27 13.97 -27.46
C ILE A 54 10.06 15.10 -26.80
N LYS A 55 9.44 15.86 -25.91
CA LYS A 55 9.99 17.10 -25.34
C LYS A 55 10.78 16.89 -24.07
N ASN A 56 10.38 15.94 -23.25
CA ASN A 56 10.92 15.75 -21.90
C ASN A 56 11.05 14.27 -21.55
N PHE A 57 11.69 14.02 -20.42
CA PHE A 57 11.92 12.67 -19.91
C PHE A 57 10.62 11.92 -19.59
N TYR A 58 9.55 12.63 -19.20
CA TYR A 58 8.24 12.03 -18.95
C TYR A 58 7.66 11.40 -20.22
N GLU A 59 7.54 12.18 -21.30
CA GLU A 59 7.02 11.72 -22.60
C GLU A 59 7.88 10.58 -23.15
N TYR A 60 9.20 10.67 -23.01
CA TYR A 60 10.12 9.62 -23.40
C TYR A 60 9.86 8.31 -22.66
N THR A 61 9.75 8.38 -21.33
CA THR A 61 9.50 7.21 -20.49
C THR A 61 8.16 6.55 -20.82
N ILE A 62 7.12 7.36 -21.09
CA ILE A 62 5.82 6.87 -21.57
C ILE A 62 5.94 6.21 -22.96
N SER A 63 6.71 6.78 -23.88
CA SER A 63 6.92 6.20 -25.22
C SER A 63 7.59 4.83 -25.19
N LEU A 64 8.37 4.55 -24.14
CA LEU A 64 8.97 3.24 -23.87
C LEU A 64 7.99 2.24 -23.22
N GLY A 65 6.72 2.61 -23.05
CA GLY A 65 5.68 1.77 -22.45
C GLY A 65 5.64 1.81 -20.92
N SER A 66 6.28 2.80 -20.29
CA SER A 66 6.24 2.92 -18.83
C SER A 66 4.86 3.39 -18.34
N ASP A 67 4.50 2.92 -17.14
CA ASP A 67 3.23 3.25 -16.49
C ASP A 67 3.49 3.77 -15.08
N TYR A 68 3.38 5.09 -14.89
CA TYR A 68 3.59 5.74 -13.60
C TYR A 68 2.53 5.36 -12.55
N SER A 69 1.38 4.80 -12.94
CA SER A 69 0.41 4.28 -11.96
C SER A 69 1.00 3.16 -11.10
N ARG A 70 2.02 2.47 -11.61
CA ARG A 70 2.79 1.47 -10.85
C ARG A 70 3.47 2.04 -9.63
N LEU A 71 3.87 3.31 -9.63
CA LEU A 71 4.47 3.93 -8.45
C LEU A 71 3.46 4.00 -7.30
N LYS A 72 2.20 4.31 -7.59
CA LYS A 72 1.12 4.31 -6.59
C LYS A 72 0.76 2.90 -6.11
N MET A 73 0.83 1.91 -7.01
CA MET A 73 0.72 0.49 -6.62
C MET A 73 1.83 0.11 -5.62
N LEU A 74 3.09 0.51 -5.88
CA LEU A 74 4.21 0.27 -4.98
C LEU A 74 4.01 0.95 -3.62
N THR A 75 3.41 2.14 -3.58
CA THR A 75 3.04 2.81 -2.32
C THR A 75 2.09 1.97 -1.49
N ILE A 76 1.00 1.44 -2.08
CA ILE A 76 0.05 0.56 -1.37
C ILE A 76 0.69 -0.77 -0.96
N ILE A 77 1.54 -1.35 -1.81
CA ILE A 77 2.29 -2.58 -1.49
C ILE A 77 3.19 -2.35 -0.26
N SER A 78 3.90 -1.22 -0.21
CA SER A 78 4.76 -0.83 0.91
C SER A 78 3.95 -0.70 2.20
N ALA A 79 2.83 0.03 2.16
CA ALA A 79 1.98 0.25 3.32
C ALA A 79 1.36 -1.03 3.89
N CYS A 80 0.89 -1.93 3.03
CA CYS A 80 0.40 -3.23 3.49
C CYS A 80 1.52 -4.10 4.06
N SER A 81 2.75 -3.98 3.53
CA SER A 81 3.91 -4.69 4.08
C SER A 81 4.27 -4.18 5.48
N ASP A 82 4.18 -2.86 5.71
CA ASP A 82 4.35 -2.29 7.05
C ASP A 82 3.33 -2.85 8.05
N VAL A 83 2.05 -3.01 7.64
CA VAL A 83 1.02 -3.66 8.46
C VAL A 83 1.37 -5.11 8.76
N GLU A 84 1.82 -5.87 7.75
CA GLU A 84 2.22 -7.28 7.93
C GLU A 84 3.37 -7.40 8.93
N PHE A 85 4.39 -6.55 8.82
CA PHE A 85 5.53 -6.54 9.73
C PHE A 85 5.16 -6.07 11.13
N LEU A 86 4.31 -5.04 11.24
CA LEU A 86 3.75 -4.56 12.50
C LEU A 86 3.00 -5.68 13.21
N LEU A 87 2.02 -6.30 12.56
CA LEU A 87 1.21 -7.36 13.16
C LEU A 87 2.09 -8.56 13.53
N LYS A 88 3.06 -8.92 12.68
CA LYS A 88 4.03 -9.95 13.01
C LYS A 88 4.78 -9.63 14.28
N HIS A 89 5.42 -8.46 14.34
CA HIS A 89 6.28 -8.10 15.46
C HIS A 89 5.49 -7.88 16.74
N PHE A 90 4.37 -7.14 16.68
CA PHE A 90 3.50 -6.93 17.84
C PHE A 90 2.96 -8.27 18.36
N ILE A 91 2.37 -9.08 17.48
CA ILE A 91 1.68 -10.28 17.94
C ILE A 91 2.66 -11.33 18.49
N GLU A 92 3.79 -11.55 17.82
CA GLU A 92 4.80 -12.51 18.28
C GLU A 92 5.41 -12.13 19.65
N ASN A 93 5.36 -10.86 20.05
CA ASN A 93 5.86 -10.40 21.36
C ASN A 93 4.81 -10.42 22.47
N TYR A 94 3.52 -10.30 22.16
CA TYR A 94 2.46 -10.12 23.16
C TYR A 94 1.41 -11.23 23.20
N TYR A 95 1.36 -12.12 22.21
CA TYR A 95 0.40 -13.22 22.18
C TYR A 95 1.06 -14.55 21.86
N ASP A 96 0.66 -15.59 22.57
CA ASP A 96 1.02 -16.96 22.23
C ASP A 96 0.17 -17.44 21.04
N ILE A 97 0.81 -17.52 19.88
CA ILE A 97 0.20 -17.93 18.61
C ILE A 97 0.89 -19.18 18.03
N THR A 98 1.58 -19.96 18.87
CA THR A 98 2.37 -21.11 18.44
C THR A 98 1.52 -22.26 17.90
N GLU A 99 0.27 -22.39 18.34
CA GLU A 99 -0.68 -23.34 17.77
C GLU A 99 -1.37 -22.75 16.51
N ASN A 100 -1.21 -23.44 15.37
CA ASN A 100 -1.96 -23.21 14.11
C ASN A 100 -1.57 -22.03 13.21
N LYS A 101 -0.34 -21.50 13.31
CA LYS A 101 0.13 -20.49 12.36
C LYS A 101 0.38 -21.09 10.97
N THR A 102 -0.53 -20.82 10.05
CA THR A 102 -0.39 -21.20 8.64
C THR A 102 0.63 -20.33 7.89
N LYS A 103 1.11 -20.82 6.74
CA LYS A 103 1.86 -20.00 5.78
C LYS A 103 0.97 -18.83 5.32
N ASN A 104 1.49 -17.61 5.38
CA ASN A 104 0.81 -16.34 5.07
C ASN A 104 -0.18 -15.81 6.13
N PHE A 105 -0.09 -16.27 7.38
CA PHE A 105 -0.97 -15.82 8.47
C PHE A 105 -1.18 -14.29 8.53
N TYR A 106 -0.10 -13.49 8.55
CA TYR A 106 -0.20 -12.02 8.61
C TYR A 106 -0.72 -11.36 7.33
N GLN A 107 -0.67 -12.06 6.19
CA GLN A 107 -1.26 -11.61 4.93
C GLN A 107 -2.77 -11.87 4.91
N ARG A 108 -3.25 -12.84 5.70
CA ARG A 108 -4.66 -13.18 5.87
C ARG A 108 -5.18 -12.49 7.12
N LEU A 109 -5.47 -11.19 7.02
CA LEU A 109 -5.91 -10.36 8.14
C LEU A 109 -7.08 -11.00 8.92
N ASP A 110 -8.02 -11.65 8.23
CA ASP A 110 -9.13 -12.36 8.89
C ASP A 110 -8.67 -13.51 9.79
N ASP A 111 -7.53 -14.14 9.53
CA ASP A 111 -6.94 -15.11 10.44
C ASP A 111 -6.32 -14.43 11.64
N VAL A 112 -5.65 -13.29 11.44
CA VAL A 112 -5.13 -12.49 12.56
C VAL A 112 -6.26 -12.05 13.48
N ASN A 113 -7.34 -11.49 12.93
CA ASN A 113 -8.50 -11.08 13.70
C ASN A 113 -9.15 -12.24 14.45
N ARG A 114 -9.44 -13.37 13.76
CA ARG A 114 -10.07 -14.53 14.40
C ARG A 114 -9.22 -15.18 15.47
N ASN A 115 -7.91 -15.31 15.25
CA ASN A 115 -7.06 -16.08 16.15
C ASN A 115 -6.45 -15.24 17.28
N VAL A 116 -6.43 -13.91 17.15
CA VAL A 116 -5.83 -13.02 18.15
C VAL A 116 -6.90 -12.12 18.78
N PHE A 117 -7.46 -11.20 18.01
CA PHE A 117 -8.32 -10.14 18.57
C PHE A 117 -9.67 -10.66 19.06
N ILE A 118 -10.36 -11.52 18.30
CA ILE A 118 -11.67 -12.08 18.70
C ILE A 118 -11.53 -12.90 19.99
N LYS A 119 -10.45 -13.67 20.14
CA LYS A 119 -10.16 -14.42 21.38
C LYS A 119 -9.94 -13.51 22.59
N LYS A 120 -9.64 -12.23 22.37
CA LYS A 120 -9.49 -11.18 23.39
C LYS A 120 -10.74 -10.32 23.55
N GLY A 121 -11.84 -10.68 22.88
CA GLY A 121 -13.13 -9.98 22.98
C GLY A 121 -13.28 -8.78 22.05
N VAL A 122 -12.37 -8.58 21.09
CA VAL A 122 -12.46 -7.51 20.10
C VAL A 122 -12.62 -8.10 18.71
N ASP A 123 -13.68 -7.73 17.98
CA ASP A 123 -13.82 -8.10 16.57
C ASP A 123 -13.54 -6.89 15.67
N LEU A 124 -12.35 -6.87 15.05
CA LEU A 124 -11.95 -5.78 14.16
C LEU A 124 -12.86 -5.65 12.92
N ASN A 125 -13.65 -6.66 12.55
CA ASN A 125 -14.60 -6.53 11.43
C ASN A 125 -15.69 -5.48 11.70
N ASN A 126 -15.91 -5.11 12.96
CA ASN A 126 -16.83 -4.05 13.35
C ASN A 126 -16.22 -2.66 13.15
N GLU A 127 -14.90 -2.56 12.97
CA GLU A 127 -14.18 -1.31 12.84
C GLU A 127 -14.07 -0.84 11.39
N VAL A 128 -14.31 0.45 11.16
CA VAL A 128 -14.27 1.05 9.82
C VAL A 128 -12.84 1.05 9.26
N PHE A 129 -11.83 1.37 10.07
CA PHE A 129 -10.43 1.36 9.65
C PHE A 129 -10.02 -0.03 9.15
N TYR A 130 -10.46 -1.09 9.81
CA TYR A 130 -10.09 -2.45 9.44
C TYR A 130 -10.67 -2.85 8.08
N LYS A 131 -11.89 -2.41 7.74
CA LYS A 131 -12.45 -2.62 6.39
C LYS A 131 -11.62 -1.93 5.31
N LYS A 132 -11.14 -0.72 5.57
CA LYS A 132 -10.23 0.00 4.64
C LYS A 132 -8.91 -0.73 4.46
N ILE A 133 -8.30 -1.23 5.55
CA ILE A 133 -7.09 -2.04 5.47
C ILE A 133 -7.35 -3.32 4.66
N LYS A 134 -8.47 -4.02 4.87
CA LYS A 134 -8.82 -5.21 4.08
C LYS A 134 -8.92 -4.89 2.58
N LEU A 135 -9.53 -3.77 2.21
CA LEU A 135 -9.58 -3.33 0.83
C LEU A 135 -8.17 -3.05 0.29
N ALA A 136 -7.32 -2.34 1.03
CA ALA A 136 -5.94 -2.09 0.65
C ALA A 136 -5.15 -3.39 0.40
N PHE A 137 -5.38 -4.43 1.21
CA PHE A 137 -4.77 -5.75 0.99
C PHE A 137 -5.26 -6.44 -0.29
N GLN A 138 -6.55 -6.29 -0.65
CA GLN A 138 -7.05 -6.79 -1.94
C GLN A 138 -6.45 -6.02 -3.11
N VAL A 139 -6.32 -4.69 -2.98
CA VAL A 139 -5.66 -3.85 -4.00
C VAL A 139 -4.18 -4.21 -4.13
N ARG A 140 -3.46 -4.45 -3.03
CA ARG A 140 -2.10 -5.01 -3.05
C ARG A 140 -2.06 -6.34 -3.80
N HIS A 141 -3.00 -7.25 -3.52
CA HIS A 141 -3.02 -8.56 -4.15
C HIS A 141 -3.09 -8.45 -5.68
N ILE A 142 -4.06 -7.71 -6.22
CA ILE A 142 -4.16 -7.51 -7.68
C ILE A 142 -2.98 -6.69 -8.24
N SER A 143 -2.40 -5.77 -7.46
CA SER A 143 -1.21 -5.00 -7.87
C SER A 143 0.02 -5.89 -8.07
N ILE A 144 0.20 -6.89 -7.21
CA ILE A 144 1.33 -7.84 -7.29
C ILE A 144 1.10 -8.88 -8.39
N HIS A 145 -0.10 -9.47 -8.43
CA HIS A 145 -0.36 -10.65 -9.26
C HIS A 145 -0.86 -10.31 -10.65
N ASN A 146 -1.64 -9.24 -10.80
CA ASN A 146 -2.35 -8.91 -12.03
C ASN A 146 -2.09 -7.46 -12.46
N MET A 147 -0.98 -6.82 -12.07
CA MET A 147 -0.65 -5.43 -12.44
C MET A 147 -1.80 -4.42 -12.17
N GLY A 148 -2.59 -4.67 -11.13
CA GLY A 148 -3.73 -3.83 -10.73
C GLY A 148 -5.02 -4.09 -11.51
N PHE A 149 -5.07 -5.08 -12.40
CA PHE A 149 -6.29 -5.47 -13.10
C PHE A 149 -7.26 -6.21 -12.19
N ILE A 150 -8.53 -5.80 -12.25
CA ILE A 150 -9.64 -6.34 -11.47
C ILE A 150 -10.07 -7.68 -12.06
N ASP A 151 -10.13 -8.70 -11.21
CA ASP A 151 -10.65 -10.03 -11.54
C ASP A 151 -11.91 -10.36 -10.71
N GLU A 152 -12.53 -11.50 -11.01
CA GLU A 152 -13.74 -11.95 -10.30
C GLU A 152 -13.48 -12.15 -8.80
N GLY A 153 -12.28 -12.64 -8.46
CA GLY A 153 -11.87 -12.87 -7.08
C GLY A 153 -11.79 -11.57 -6.27
N PHE A 154 -11.31 -10.49 -6.87
CA PHE A 154 -11.30 -9.16 -6.27
C PHE A 154 -12.72 -8.68 -5.98
N ASN A 155 -13.63 -8.76 -6.97
CA ASN A 155 -15.02 -8.34 -6.78
C ASN A 155 -15.74 -9.16 -5.71
N GLN A 156 -15.54 -10.49 -5.70
CA GLN A 156 -16.13 -11.36 -4.68
C GLN A 156 -15.66 -11.01 -3.26
N LYS A 157 -14.38 -10.66 -3.09
CA LYS A 157 -13.80 -10.33 -1.77
C LYS A 157 -14.09 -8.91 -1.31
N THR A 158 -14.29 -7.96 -2.24
CA THR A 158 -14.47 -6.54 -1.92
C THR A 158 -15.93 -6.09 -1.98
N GLY A 159 -16.78 -6.76 -2.77
CA GLY A 159 -18.17 -6.37 -3.00
C GLY A 159 -18.35 -5.11 -3.85
N LEU A 160 -17.29 -4.59 -4.48
CA LEU A 160 -17.33 -3.31 -5.22
C LEU A 160 -17.96 -3.39 -6.61
N ASN A 161 -18.20 -4.59 -7.15
CA ASN A 161 -18.83 -4.84 -8.45
C ASN A 161 -18.24 -3.99 -9.60
N LEU A 162 -16.91 -3.90 -9.67
CA LEU A 162 -16.21 -3.11 -10.68
C LEU A 162 -16.05 -3.88 -12.01
N PRO A 163 -15.83 -3.19 -13.15
CA PRO A 163 -15.62 -3.85 -14.43
C PRO A 163 -14.39 -4.78 -14.41
N ILE A 164 -14.58 -6.05 -14.79
CA ILE A 164 -13.48 -7.02 -14.93
C ILE A 164 -12.50 -6.57 -16.03
N ASN A 165 -11.21 -6.85 -15.85
CA ASN A 165 -10.10 -6.42 -16.71
C ASN A 165 -9.91 -4.89 -16.81
N SER A 166 -10.62 -4.10 -16.00
CA SER A 166 -10.24 -2.70 -15.76
C SER A 166 -9.18 -2.60 -14.68
N LYS A 167 -8.38 -1.52 -14.68
CA LYS A 167 -7.43 -1.26 -13.59
C LYS A 167 -8.14 -0.61 -12.41
N PHE A 168 -7.85 -1.07 -11.20
CA PHE A 168 -8.26 -0.37 -10.00
C PHE A 168 -7.55 0.98 -9.93
N GLU A 169 -8.31 2.06 -9.75
CA GLU A 169 -7.75 3.41 -9.65
C GLU A 169 -7.15 3.63 -8.26
N ILE A 170 -5.82 3.76 -8.19
CA ILE A 170 -5.11 4.13 -6.97
C ILE A 170 -4.76 5.61 -7.04
N ASN A 171 -5.62 6.45 -6.47
CA ASN A 171 -5.41 7.89 -6.35
C ASN A 171 -5.00 8.29 -4.92
N ASN A 172 -4.70 9.57 -4.71
CA ASN A 172 -4.22 10.05 -3.42
C ASN A 172 -5.30 9.98 -2.33
N ILE A 173 -6.58 10.00 -2.69
CA ILE A 173 -7.68 9.81 -1.73
C ILE A 173 -7.61 8.39 -1.18
N PHE A 174 -7.57 7.38 -2.05
CA PHE A 174 -7.46 5.99 -1.64
C PHE A 174 -6.20 5.71 -0.79
N ILE A 175 -5.05 6.28 -1.19
CA ILE A 175 -3.80 6.13 -0.43
C ILE A 175 -3.92 6.76 0.95
N ASN A 176 -4.41 7.99 1.05
CA ASN A 176 -4.53 8.69 2.33
C ASN A 176 -5.53 7.98 3.24
N GLU A 177 -6.68 7.55 2.72
CA GLU A 177 -7.65 6.76 3.50
C GLU A 177 -7.08 5.44 4.00
N SER A 178 -6.23 4.80 3.21
CA SER A 178 -5.50 3.59 3.62
C SER A 178 -4.49 3.91 4.72
N PHE A 179 -3.77 5.04 4.60
CA PHE A 179 -2.78 5.45 5.58
C PHE A 179 -3.41 5.84 6.92
N ASP A 180 -4.51 6.59 6.89
CA ASP A 180 -5.26 6.96 8.09
C ASP A 180 -5.78 5.72 8.80
N ALA A 181 -6.27 4.73 8.04
CA ALA A 181 -6.72 3.46 8.61
C ALA A 181 -5.58 2.67 9.28
N ILE A 182 -4.37 2.71 8.72
CA ILE A 182 -3.17 2.09 9.32
C ILE A 182 -2.77 2.82 10.60
N GLU A 183 -2.86 4.15 10.61
CA GLU A 183 -2.60 4.96 11.80
C GLU A 183 -3.61 4.66 12.92
N GLU A 184 -4.89 4.54 12.58
CA GLU A 184 -5.93 4.09 13.50
C GLU A 184 -5.67 2.68 14.04
N LEU A 185 -5.21 1.73 13.21
CA LEU A 185 -4.80 0.41 13.67
C LEU A 185 -3.67 0.51 14.70
N ILE A 186 -2.62 1.30 14.43
CA ILE A 186 -1.48 1.44 15.35
C ILE A 186 -1.94 2.01 16.69
N LEU A 187 -2.77 3.06 16.67
CA LEU A 187 -3.32 3.66 17.88
C LEU A 187 -4.22 2.69 18.65
N PHE A 188 -5.04 1.92 17.94
CA PHE A 188 -5.86 0.86 18.54
C PHE A 188 -4.99 -0.18 19.25
N LEU A 189 -3.92 -0.66 18.60
CA LEU A 189 -3.01 -1.64 19.21
C LEU A 189 -2.32 -1.10 20.48
N ASP A 190 -2.11 0.21 20.59
CA ASP A 190 -1.51 0.84 21.77
C ASP A 190 -2.48 0.93 22.96
N THR A 191 -3.78 0.70 22.71
CA THR A 191 -4.81 0.66 23.76
C THR A 191 -5.02 -0.73 24.37
N LEU A 192 -4.40 -1.77 23.79
CA LEU A 192 -4.49 -3.17 24.21
C LEU A 192 -3.39 -3.54 25.22
#